data_AF-A0A4Q6FB88-F1
#
_entry.id   AF-A0A4Q6FB88-F1
#
_cell.length_a   1.000
_cell.length_b   1.000
_cell.length_c   1.000
_cell.angle_alpha   90.00
_cell.angle_beta   90.00
_cell.angle_gamma   90.00
#
_symmetry.space_group_name_H-M   'P 1'
#
loop_
_entity.id
_entity.type
_entity.pdbx_description
1 polymer ?
#
loop_
_entity_poly.entity_id
_entity_poly.type
_entity_poly.pdbx_seq_one_letter_code
_entity_poly.pdbx_strand_id
1 'polypeptide(L)'
;CARGAYEHTLGYTMDRMQFGRSIASFQITQDMLAQMLSQLTAMQCLVGRLSELLDAGVMNDEQASIAKVFCTVGCRTITSMSRELMGGNGILISNKVARFLGDAEALYSYEGTKQINSLVVGRAITGVSAFV
;
A
#
# COMPACT_ATOMS: atom_id res chain seq x y z
N CYS A 1 4.11 5.61 -4.08
CA CYS A 1 4.09 5.89 -2.62
C CYS A 1 4.65 4.73 -1.80
N ALA A 2 4.01 3.54 -1.84
CA ALA A 2 4.28 2.42 -0.91
C ALA A 2 5.75 2.01 -0.77
N ARG A 3 6.44 1.65 -1.87
CA ARG A 3 7.86 1.26 -1.83
C ARG A 3 8.73 2.34 -1.20
N GLY A 4 8.56 3.59 -1.61
CA GLY A 4 9.32 4.71 -1.09
C GLY A 4 9.06 4.99 0.40
N ALA A 5 7.83 4.76 0.87
CA ALA A 5 7.51 4.85 2.29
C ALA A 5 8.21 3.74 3.10
N TYR A 6 8.11 2.49 2.63
CA TYR A 6 8.77 1.34 3.24
C TYR A 6 10.29 1.52 3.33
N GLU A 7 10.95 1.83 2.20
CA GLU A 7 12.41 1.98 2.14
C GLU A 7 12.90 3.14 3.03
N HIS A 8 12.17 4.25 3.05
CA HIS A 8 12.53 5.39 3.90
C HIS A 8 12.37 5.07 5.37
N THR A 9 11.27 4.42 5.76
CA THR A 9 11.05 3.99 7.13
C THR A 9 12.06 2.94 7.57
N LEU A 10 12.41 1.97 6.72
CA LEU A 10 13.45 0.99 7.01
C LEU A 10 14.80 1.65 7.28
N GLY A 11 15.22 2.60 6.43
CA GLY A 11 16.45 3.37 6.68
C GLY A 11 16.40 4.11 8.02
N TYR A 12 15.29 4.80 8.30
CA TYR A 12 15.09 5.51 9.56
C TYR A 12 15.16 4.58 10.78
N THR A 13 14.55 3.40 10.72
CA THR A 13 14.55 2.47 11.87
C THR A 13 15.93 1.89 12.14
N MET A 14 16.75 1.71 11.10
CA MET A 14 18.14 1.28 11.24
C MET A 14 18.99 2.36 11.90
N ASP A 15 18.85 3.62 11.47
CA ASP A 15 19.69 4.75 11.93
C ASP A 15 19.28 5.29 13.31
N ARG A 16 17.98 5.25 13.65
CA ARG A 16 17.47 5.86 14.88
C ARG A 16 17.80 4.99 16.10
N MET A 17 18.40 5.61 17.12
CA MET A 17 18.75 4.97 18.38
C MET A 17 17.76 5.30 19.51
N GLN A 18 17.32 4.30 20.27
CA GLN A 18 16.62 4.45 21.54
C GLN A 18 17.06 3.36 22.51
N PHE A 19 17.13 3.68 23.81
CA PHE A 19 17.58 2.74 24.84
C PHE A 19 18.94 2.09 24.51
N GLY A 20 19.86 2.87 23.93
CA GLY A 20 21.22 2.43 23.60
C GLY A 20 21.34 1.53 22.35
N ARG A 21 20.27 1.30 21.59
CA ARG A 21 20.30 0.45 20.38
C ARG A 21 19.40 0.98 19.26
N SER A 22 19.62 0.47 18.05
CA SER A 22 18.78 0.80 16.89
C SER A 22 17.33 0.40 17.12
N ILE A 23 16.37 1.22 16.71
CA ILE A 23 14.95 0.89 16.87
C ILE A 23 14.51 -0.30 16.00
N ALA A 24 15.29 -0.64 14.96
CA ALA A 24 15.10 -1.87 14.18
C ALA A 24 15.34 -3.16 14.99
N SER A 25 15.92 -3.07 16.20
CA SER A 25 16.15 -4.24 17.08
C SER A 25 14.93 -4.62 17.94
N PHE A 26 13.87 -3.82 17.97
CA PHE A 26 12.66 -4.14 18.72
C PHE A 26 11.73 -5.06 17.92
N GLN A 27 11.13 -6.05 18.59
CA GLN A 27 10.27 -7.06 17.98
C GLN A 27 9.11 -6.44 17.19
N ILE A 28 8.42 -5.45 17.78
CA ILE A 28 7.28 -4.78 17.14
C ILE A 28 7.73 -4.00 15.88
N THR A 29 8.91 -3.39 15.90
CA THR A 29 9.46 -2.73 14.70
C THR A 29 9.68 -3.74 13.59
N GLN A 30 10.26 -4.91 13.89
CA GLN A 30 10.52 -5.94 12.89
C GLN A 30 9.23 -6.56 12.34
N ASP A 31 8.25 -6.83 13.21
CA ASP A 31 6.93 -7.33 12.81
C ASP A 31 6.26 -6.36 11.82
N MET A 32 6.21 -5.08 12.15
CA MET A 32 5.64 -4.06 11.27
C MET A 32 6.39 -3.96 9.93
N LEU A 33 7.72 -3.95 9.94
CA LEU A 33 8.53 -3.93 8.71
C LEU A 33 8.30 -5.18 7.84
N ALA A 34 8.16 -6.36 8.46
CA ALA A 34 7.88 -7.61 7.76
C ALA A 34 6.47 -7.61 7.13
N GLN A 35 5.47 -7.11 7.83
CA GLN A 35 4.11 -6.94 7.30
C GLN A 35 4.09 -5.96 6.11
N MET A 36 4.79 -4.83 6.23
CA MET A 36 4.90 -3.85 5.15
C MET A 36 5.56 -4.45 3.89
N LEU A 37 6.67 -5.18 4.06
CA LEU A 37 7.36 -5.84 2.95
C LEU A 37 6.51 -6.93 2.30
N SER A 38 5.80 -7.72 3.12
CA SER A 38 4.89 -8.77 2.63
C SER A 38 3.78 -8.17 1.79
N GLN A 39 3.13 -7.10 2.28
CA GLN A 39 2.09 -6.39 1.53
C GLN A 39 2.66 -5.79 0.24
N LEU A 40 3.84 -5.16 0.29
CA LEU A 40 4.48 -4.58 -0.88
C LEU A 40 4.78 -5.63 -1.96
N THR A 41 5.31 -6.77 -1.54
CA THR A 41 5.63 -7.90 -2.43
C THR A 41 4.35 -8.46 -3.06
N ALA A 42 3.30 -8.67 -2.27
CA ALA A 42 2.01 -9.15 -2.78
C ALA A 42 1.41 -8.20 -3.82
N MET A 43 1.48 -6.88 -3.59
CA MET A 43 1.04 -5.88 -4.56
C MET A 43 1.81 -5.99 -5.87
N GLN A 44 3.14 -6.12 -5.80
CA GLN A 44 4.02 -6.24 -6.96
C GLN A 44 3.74 -7.52 -7.76
N CYS A 45 3.55 -8.65 -7.08
CA CYS A 45 3.19 -9.91 -7.73
C CYS A 45 1.84 -9.81 -8.46
N LEU A 46 0.83 -9.21 -7.83
CA LEU A 46 -0.49 -9.02 -8.45
C LEU A 46 -0.40 -8.18 -9.72
N VAL A 47 0.21 -6.99 -9.65
CA VAL A 47 0.31 -6.11 -10.83
C VAL A 47 1.23 -6.68 -11.91
N GLY A 48 2.28 -7.41 -11.53
CA GLY A 48 3.13 -8.13 -12.47
C GLY A 48 2.33 -9.16 -13.26
N ARG A 49 1.54 -9.99 -12.57
CA ARG A 49 0.67 -10.97 -13.23
C ARG A 49 -0.37 -10.32 -14.14
N LEU A 50 -1.00 -9.23 -13.70
CA LEU A 50 -2.00 -8.55 -14.53
C LEU A 50 -1.37 -7.87 -15.75
N SER A 51 -0.12 -7.41 -15.64
CA SER A 51 0.63 -6.87 -16.79
C SER A 51 0.86 -7.95 -17.85
N GLU A 52 1.25 -9.17 -17.44
CA GLU A 52 1.37 -10.31 -18.37
C GLU A 52 0.03 -10.66 -19.05
N LEU A 53 -1.09 -10.65 -18.30
CA LEU A 53 -2.41 -10.91 -18.86
C LEU A 53 -2.86 -9.82 -19.83
N LEU A 54 -2.50 -8.56 -19.55
CA LEU A 54 -2.79 -7.42 -20.41
C LEU A 54 -2.02 -7.53 -21.72
N ASP A 55 -0.72 -7.83 -21.65
CA ASP A 55 0.12 -8.03 -22.84
C ASP A 55 -0.37 -9.21 -23.70
N ALA A 56 -0.90 -10.26 -23.07
CA ALA A 56 -1.52 -11.38 -23.75
C ALA A 56 -2.93 -11.08 -24.30
N GLY A 57 -3.50 -9.91 -24.03
CA GLY A 57 -4.83 -9.51 -24.50
C GLY A 57 -5.99 -10.26 -23.84
N VAL A 58 -5.76 -10.86 -22.67
CA VAL A 58 -6.73 -11.70 -21.95
C VAL A 58 -7.04 -11.17 -20.54
N MET A 59 -6.66 -9.92 -20.25
CA MET A 59 -7.02 -9.26 -19.00
C MET A 59 -8.46 -8.71 -19.08
N ASN A 60 -9.23 -8.94 -18.03
CA ASN A 60 -10.59 -8.40 -17.90
C ASN A 60 -10.62 -7.15 -17.00
N ASP A 61 -11.65 -6.31 -17.16
CA ASP A 61 -11.82 -5.07 -16.40
C ASP A 61 -11.93 -5.31 -14.87
N GLU A 62 -12.61 -6.39 -14.43
CA GLU A 62 -12.71 -6.69 -13.01
C GLU A 62 -11.36 -7.02 -12.37
N GLN A 63 -10.40 -7.54 -13.15
CA GLN A 63 -9.04 -7.78 -12.66
C GLN A 63 -8.31 -6.46 -12.40
N ALA A 64 -8.48 -5.47 -13.29
CA ALA A 64 -7.96 -4.12 -13.06
C ALA A 64 -8.59 -3.49 -11.80
N SER A 65 -9.91 -3.64 -11.60
CA SER A 65 -10.59 -3.17 -10.39
C SER A 65 -10.07 -3.84 -9.11
N ILE A 66 -9.80 -5.16 -9.13
CA ILE A 66 -9.17 -5.86 -8.00
C ILE A 66 -7.81 -5.26 -7.69
N ALA A 67 -6.93 -5.11 -8.68
CA ALA A 67 -5.59 -4.57 -8.47
C ALA A 67 -5.62 -3.14 -7.96
N LYS A 68 -6.51 -2.29 -8.47
CA LYS A 68 -6.71 -0.92 -7.99
C LYS A 68 -7.04 -0.92 -6.50
N VAL A 69 -8.04 -1.70 -6.08
CA VAL A 69 -8.45 -1.76 -4.66
C VAL A 69 -7.33 -2.31 -3.81
N PHE A 70 -6.74 -3.44 -4.20
CA PHE A 70 -5.71 -4.11 -3.43
C PHE A 70 -4.47 -3.23 -3.23
N CYS A 71 -3.98 -2.59 -4.29
CA CYS A 71 -2.78 -1.76 -4.24
C CYS A 71 -3.01 -0.43 -3.53
N THR A 72 -4.18 0.20 -3.67
CA THR A 72 -4.46 1.47 -2.99
C THR A 72 -4.72 1.30 -1.49
N VAL A 73 -5.45 0.25 -1.10
CA VAL A 73 -5.59 -0.15 0.31
C VAL A 73 -4.22 -0.52 0.89
N GLY A 74 -3.44 -1.32 0.15
CA GLY A 74 -2.08 -1.70 0.55
C GLY A 74 -1.14 -0.49 0.70
N CYS A 75 -1.17 0.48 -0.22
CA CYS A 75 -0.36 1.71 -0.06
C CYS A 75 -0.78 2.46 1.21
N ARG A 76 -2.09 2.64 1.47
CA ARG A 76 -2.57 3.30 2.70
C ARG A 76 -2.06 2.62 3.95
N THR A 77 -2.17 1.29 4.03
CA THR A 77 -1.66 0.50 5.18
C THR A 77 -0.16 0.73 5.37
N ILE A 78 0.64 0.57 4.31
CA ILE A 78 2.10 0.75 4.37
C ILE A 78 2.46 2.17 4.82
N THR A 79 1.80 3.20 4.26
CA THR A 79 2.09 4.60 4.64
C THR A 79 1.66 4.93 6.07
N SER A 80 0.58 4.32 6.56
CA SER A 80 0.14 4.48 7.94
C SER A 80 1.14 3.88 8.92
N MET A 81 1.59 2.64 8.67
CA MET A 81 2.61 1.96 9.48
C MET A 81 3.95 2.71 9.42
N SER A 82 4.32 3.23 8.25
CA SER A 82 5.50 4.08 8.08
C SER A 82 5.46 5.31 9.00
N ARG A 83 4.30 5.99 9.05
CA ARG A 83 4.11 7.17 9.90
C ARG A 83 4.23 6.80 11.38
N GLU A 84 3.67 5.67 11.77
CA GLU A 84 3.74 5.17 13.16
C GLU A 84 5.17 4.85 13.59
N LEU A 85 5.91 4.07 12.78
CA LEU A 85 7.30 3.70 13.06
C LEU A 85 8.25 4.91 13.16
N MET A 86 7.95 5.98 12.43
CA MET A 86 8.74 7.22 12.49
C MET A 86 8.34 8.16 13.66
N GLY A 87 7.27 7.84 14.40
CA GLY A 87 6.79 8.64 15.53
C GLY A 87 6.58 10.11 15.18
N GLY A 88 7.09 11.02 16.02
CA GLY A 88 7.01 12.47 15.77
C GLY A 88 7.72 12.92 14.49
N ASN A 89 8.71 12.18 14.00
CA ASN A 89 9.34 12.48 12.72
C ASN A 89 8.46 12.08 11.53
N GLY A 90 7.51 11.17 11.71
CA GLY A 90 6.60 10.71 10.66
C GLY A 90 5.55 11.73 10.23
N ILE A 91 5.31 12.77 11.02
CA ILE A 91 4.38 13.87 10.67
C ILE A 91 5.06 15.00 9.88
N LEU A 92 6.38 15.05 9.87
CA LEU A 92 7.12 16.13 9.21
C LEU A 92 7.19 15.87 7.70
N ILE A 93 6.78 16.85 6.90
CA ILE A 93 6.82 16.77 5.42
C ILE A 93 8.25 16.56 4.91
N SER A 94 9.26 17.11 5.60
CA SER A 94 10.69 16.93 5.29
C SER A 94 11.13 15.47 5.32
N ASN A 95 10.46 14.62 6.11
CA ASN A 95 10.76 13.20 6.25
C ASN A 95 9.95 12.30 5.28
N LYS A 96 9.36 12.89 4.23
CA LYS A 96 8.71 12.24 3.08
C LYS A 96 7.44 11.40 3.38
N VAL A 97 7.37 10.68 4.50
CA VAL A 97 6.27 9.77 4.82
C VAL A 97 4.94 10.50 4.97
N ALA A 98 4.92 11.68 5.58
CA ALA A 98 3.70 12.50 5.63
C ALA A 98 3.17 12.85 4.23
N ARG A 99 4.06 13.12 3.26
CA ARG A 99 3.68 13.34 1.86
C ARG A 99 3.13 12.05 1.25
N PHE A 100 3.82 10.92 1.42
CA PHE A 100 3.37 9.64 0.86
C PHE A 100 2.01 9.21 1.42
N LEU A 101 1.71 9.52 2.67
CA LEU A 101 0.40 9.28 3.27
C LEU A 101 -0.68 10.12 2.56
N GLY A 102 -0.42 11.42 2.34
CA GLY A 102 -1.33 12.28 1.55
C GLY A 102 -1.54 11.77 0.12
N ASP A 103 -0.47 11.35 -0.55
CA ASP A 103 -0.54 10.76 -1.89
C ASP A 103 -1.39 9.48 -1.91
N ALA A 104 -1.28 8.64 -0.87
CA ALA A 104 -2.04 7.40 -0.76
C ALA A 104 -3.55 7.66 -0.63
N GLU A 105 -3.96 8.72 0.09
CA GLU A 105 -5.37 9.11 0.20
C GLU A 105 -5.94 9.61 -1.13
N ALA A 106 -5.15 10.34 -1.92
CA ALA A 106 -5.55 10.77 -3.26
C ALA A 106 -5.77 9.56 -4.20
N LEU A 107 -4.79 8.64 -4.25
CA LEU A 107 -4.87 7.43 -5.09
C LEU A 107 -6.02 6.49 -4.69
N TYR A 108 -6.34 6.43 -3.40
CA TYR A 108 -7.48 5.66 -2.90
C TYR A 108 -8.82 6.19 -3.44
N SER A 109 -8.90 7.51 -3.67
CA SER A 109 -10.14 8.22 -3.95
C SER A 109 -10.44 8.35 -5.45
N TYR A 110 -9.47 8.75 -6.27
CA TYR A 110 -9.68 8.97 -7.71
C TYR A 110 -9.65 7.66 -8.50
N GLU A 111 -10.00 7.73 -9.80
CA GLU A 111 -10.07 6.58 -10.73
C GLU A 111 -11.05 5.48 -10.23
N GLY A 112 -12.21 5.93 -9.74
CA GLY A 112 -13.23 5.11 -9.10
C GLY A 112 -12.88 4.75 -7.66
N THR A 113 -13.72 5.05 -6.68
CA THR A 113 -13.41 4.76 -5.27
C THR A 113 -13.22 3.26 -5.00
N LYS A 114 -12.70 2.91 -3.82
CA LYS A 114 -12.65 1.51 -3.36
C LYS A 114 -14.02 0.84 -3.48
N GLN A 115 -15.07 1.54 -3.09
CA GLN A 115 -16.44 1.04 -3.11
C GLN A 115 -16.90 0.77 -4.55
N ILE A 116 -16.71 1.73 -5.46
CA ILE A 116 -17.09 1.57 -6.86
C ILE A 116 -16.36 0.38 -7.50
N ASN A 117 -15.05 0.27 -7.33
CA ASN A 117 -14.29 -0.87 -7.88
C ASN A 117 -14.73 -2.20 -7.25
N SER A 118 -15.03 -2.25 -5.94
CA SER A 118 -15.59 -3.46 -5.32
C SER A 118 -16.94 -3.86 -5.93
N LEU A 119 -17.80 -2.90 -6.29
CA LEU A 119 -19.08 -3.19 -6.94
C LEU A 119 -18.91 -3.68 -8.39
N VAL A 120 -17.90 -3.19 -9.12
CA VAL A 120 -17.55 -3.72 -10.45
C VAL A 120 -17.21 -5.20 -10.36
N VAL A 121 -16.33 -5.57 -9.42
CA VAL A 121 -15.94 -6.96 -9.18
C VAL A 121 -17.15 -7.78 -8.71
N GLY A 122 -17.95 -7.25 -7.79
CA GLY A 122 -19.16 -7.90 -7.29
C GLY A 122 -20.15 -8.24 -8.40
N ARG A 123 -20.38 -7.31 -9.34
CA ARG A 123 -21.21 -7.54 -10.52
C ARG A 123 -20.62 -8.63 -11.42
N ALA A 124 -19.31 -8.62 -11.65
CA ALA A 124 -18.65 -9.60 -12.51
C ALA A 124 -18.76 -11.03 -11.96
N ILE A 125 -18.63 -11.22 -10.63
CA ILE A 125 -18.67 -12.56 -10.03
C ILE A 125 -20.08 -13.07 -9.71
N THR A 126 -21.07 -12.18 -9.56
CA THR A 126 -22.45 -12.57 -9.22
C THR A 126 -23.42 -12.49 -10.40
N GLY A 127 -23.10 -11.73 -11.44
CA GLY A 127 -24.02 -11.38 -12.52
C GLY A 127 -25.11 -10.38 -12.11
N VAL A 128 -25.10 -9.88 -10.86
CA VAL A 128 -26.12 -8.97 -10.32
C VAL A 128 -25.53 -7.58 -10.09
N SER A 129 -26.14 -6.56 -10.70
CA SER A 129 -25.74 -5.17 -10.47
C SER A 129 -26.22 -4.68 -9.10
N ALA A 130 -25.32 -4.06 -8.34
CA ALA A 130 -25.63 -3.33 -7.10
C ALA A 130 -25.34 -1.82 -7.23
N PHE A 131 -25.24 -1.32 -8.47
CA PHE A 131 -25.27 0.11 -8.77
C PHE A 131 -26.72 0.60 -8.77
N VAL A 132 -26.97 1.78 -8.22
CA VAL A 132 -28.26 2.51 -8.33
C VAL A 132 -28.24 3.35 -9.59
#